data_AF-A0A386TJ33-F1
#
_entry.id   AF-A0A386TJ33-F1
#
_cell.length_a   1.000
_cell.length_b   1.000
_cell.length_c   1.000
_cell.angle_alpha   90.00
_cell.angle_beta   90.00
_cell.angle_gamma   90.00
#
_symmetry.space_group_name_H-M   'P 1'
#
loop_
_entity.id
_entity.type
_entity.pdbx_description
1 polymer ?
#
loop_
_entity_poly.entity_id
_entity_poly.type
_entity_poly.pdbx_seq_one_letter_code
_entity_poly.pdbx_strand_id
1 'polypeptide(L)'
;MLGRCSGCTFEQMDLTGRKLTGIDLTEAQLRDVDFSEAGLNLSLFDQATLENVSFASADLTGASFTGAKLINVTFENAVLKAAVFEDAILIDTDLDAGIYCNTQVPDETMVSTECD
;
A
#
# COMPACT_ATOMS: atom_id res chain seq x y z
N MET A 1 -11.94 11.49 -1.99
CA MET A 1 -13.22 10.81 -1.70
C MET A 1 -12.94 9.98 -0.46
N LEU A 2 -13.56 10.28 0.69
CA LEU A 2 -13.43 9.45 1.89
C LEU A 2 -14.41 8.28 1.76
N GLY A 3 -14.00 7.25 1.02
CA GLY A 3 -14.73 5.99 0.91
C GLY A 3 -14.30 5.05 2.02
N ARG A 4 -15.23 4.27 2.59
CA ARG A 4 -14.92 3.20 3.55
C ARG A 4 -15.45 1.89 3.01
N CYS A 5 -14.59 0.89 2.90
CA CYS A 5 -14.87 -0.47 2.48
C CYS A 5 -14.08 -1.46 3.34
N SER A 6 -14.27 -1.38 4.66
CA SER A 6 -13.62 -2.30 5.58
C SER A 6 -14.19 -3.71 5.42
N GLY A 7 -13.33 -4.72 5.34
CA GLY A 7 -13.70 -6.12 5.10
C GLY A 7 -14.23 -6.42 3.69
N CYS A 8 -14.18 -5.47 2.76
CA CYS A 8 -14.67 -5.67 1.40
C CYS A 8 -13.77 -6.60 0.59
N THR A 9 -14.35 -7.22 -0.44
CA THR A 9 -13.61 -8.01 -1.43
C THR A 9 -13.60 -7.30 -2.77
N PHE A 10 -12.41 -7.07 -3.33
CA PHE A 10 -12.23 -6.61 -4.70
C PHE A 10 -11.38 -7.63 -5.47
N GLU A 11 -11.88 -8.06 -6.61
CA GLU A 11 -11.18 -8.98 -7.50
C GLU A 11 -11.13 -8.36 -8.90
N GLN A 12 -9.96 -8.40 -9.55
CA GLN A 12 -9.80 -8.05 -10.98
C GLN A 12 -10.24 -6.62 -11.33
N MET A 13 -10.02 -5.67 -10.41
CA MET A 13 -10.42 -4.28 -10.62
C MET A 13 -9.27 -3.44 -11.16
N ASP A 14 -9.59 -2.59 -12.13
CA ASP A 14 -8.71 -1.51 -12.58
C ASP A 14 -9.12 -0.19 -11.90
N LEU A 15 -8.26 0.28 -11.01
CA LEU A 15 -8.36 1.53 -10.27
C LEU A 15 -7.19 2.48 -10.60
N THR A 16 -6.58 2.30 -11.77
CA THR A 16 -5.47 3.11 -12.25
C THR A 16 -5.80 4.60 -12.25
N GLY A 17 -4.90 5.43 -11.74
CA GLY A 17 -5.02 6.89 -11.75
C GLY A 17 -6.13 7.47 -10.88
N ARG A 18 -6.83 6.65 -10.07
CA ARG A 18 -7.98 7.09 -9.28
C ARG A 18 -7.54 7.91 -8.07
N LYS A 19 -8.34 8.93 -7.72
CA LYS A 19 -8.14 9.75 -6.51
C LYS A 19 -8.89 9.12 -5.33
N LEU A 20 -8.18 8.29 -4.58
CA LEU A 20 -8.67 7.50 -3.46
C LEU A 20 -8.07 7.94 -2.11
N THR A 21 -7.68 9.22 -2.00
CA THR A 21 -7.12 9.81 -0.77
C THR A 21 -8.00 9.51 0.43
N GLY A 22 -7.41 8.90 1.46
CA GLY A 22 -8.05 8.57 2.72
C GLY A 22 -9.07 7.42 2.63
N ILE A 23 -9.01 6.58 1.59
CA ILE A 23 -9.88 5.40 1.52
C ILE A 23 -9.53 4.44 2.67
N ASP A 24 -10.56 3.94 3.35
CA ASP A 24 -10.42 2.91 4.38
C ASP A 24 -10.75 1.54 3.78
N LEU A 25 -9.72 0.73 3.59
CA LEU A 25 -9.72 -0.66 3.13
C LEU A 25 -9.21 -1.61 4.23
N THR A 26 -9.37 -1.23 5.50
CA THR A 26 -9.00 -2.05 6.65
C THR A 26 -9.68 -3.42 6.59
N GLU A 27 -8.92 -4.50 6.77
CA GLU A 27 -9.37 -5.90 6.67
C GLU A 27 -9.89 -6.32 5.28
N ALA A 28 -9.69 -5.51 4.25
CA ALA A 28 -10.13 -5.84 2.90
C ALA A 28 -9.37 -7.05 2.31
N GLN A 29 -10.02 -7.72 1.35
CA GLN A 29 -9.46 -8.81 0.55
C GLN A 29 -9.33 -8.32 -0.89
N LEU A 30 -8.11 -8.06 -1.35
CA LEU A 30 -7.82 -7.50 -2.66
C LEU A 30 -7.04 -8.52 -3.47
N ARG A 31 -7.57 -8.92 -4.63
CA ARG A 31 -6.89 -9.86 -5.53
C ARG A 31 -6.89 -9.35 -6.96
N ASP A 32 -5.73 -9.38 -7.61
CA ASP A 32 -5.57 -8.94 -9.01
C ASP A 32 -6.09 -7.50 -9.24
N VAL A 33 -5.82 -6.58 -8.31
CA VAL A 33 -6.27 -5.18 -8.39
C VAL A 33 -5.13 -4.28 -8.84
N ASP A 34 -5.40 -3.39 -9.78
CA ASP A 34 -4.45 -2.39 -10.25
C ASP A 34 -4.75 -1.01 -9.65
N PHE A 35 -3.85 -0.52 -8.79
CA PHE A 35 -3.86 0.85 -8.25
C PHE A 35 -2.74 1.71 -8.84
N SER A 36 -2.17 1.33 -9.98
CA SER A 36 -1.06 2.08 -10.58
C SER A 36 -1.46 3.55 -10.79
N GLU A 37 -0.54 4.48 -10.52
CA GLU A 37 -0.77 5.93 -10.61
C GLU A 37 -1.89 6.49 -9.71
N ALA A 38 -2.48 5.68 -8.81
CA ALA A 38 -3.57 6.13 -7.95
C ALA A 38 -3.07 7.08 -6.84
N GLY A 39 -3.90 8.06 -6.49
CA GLY A 39 -3.68 8.91 -5.33
C GLY A 39 -4.29 8.28 -4.08
N LEU A 40 -3.47 7.59 -3.29
CA LEU A 40 -3.85 6.80 -2.11
C LEU A 40 -3.31 7.39 -0.79
N ASN A 41 -2.95 8.67 -0.79
CA ASN A 41 -2.50 9.39 0.41
C ASN A 41 -3.41 9.15 1.61
N LEU A 42 -2.82 8.82 2.77
CA LEU A 42 -3.53 8.59 4.03
C LEU A 42 -4.56 7.44 3.99
N SER A 43 -4.44 6.52 3.02
CA SER A 43 -5.31 5.35 2.96
C SER A 43 -4.96 4.31 4.04
N LEU A 44 -5.95 3.50 4.41
CA LEU A 44 -5.81 2.45 5.40
C LEU A 44 -5.99 1.09 4.75
N PHE A 45 -4.97 0.26 4.80
CA PHE A 45 -4.95 -1.15 4.37
C PHE A 45 -4.65 -2.07 5.58
N ASP A 46 -4.88 -1.59 6.80
CA ASP A 46 -4.53 -2.31 8.02
C ASP A 46 -5.22 -3.67 8.06
N GLN A 47 -4.47 -4.72 8.39
CA GLN A 47 -4.94 -6.12 8.40
C GLN A 47 -5.56 -6.61 7.06
N ALA A 48 -5.41 -5.88 5.96
CA ALA A 48 -5.89 -6.31 4.66
C ALA A 48 -5.03 -7.45 4.11
N THR A 49 -5.61 -8.28 3.25
CA THR A 49 -4.88 -9.25 2.44
C THR A 49 -4.88 -8.77 1.00
N LEU A 50 -3.69 -8.56 0.44
CA LEU A 50 -3.48 -8.14 -0.94
C LEU A 50 -2.69 -9.21 -1.68
N GLU A 51 -3.25 -9.71 -2.78
CA GLU A 51 -2.63 -10.73 -3.63
C GLU A 51 -2.59 -10.22 -5.08
N ASN A 52 -1.41 -10.21 -5.70
CA ASN A 52 -1.22 -9.72 -7.08
C ASN A 52 -1.73 -8.28 -7.29
N VAL A 53 -1.42 -7.37 -6.37
CA VAL A 53 -1.84 -5.97 -6.44
C VAL A 53 -0.69 -5.09 -6.94
N SER A 54 -0.97 -4.17 -7.86
CA SER A 54 0.01 -3.17 -8.30
C SER A 54 -0.26 -1.81 -7.66
N PHE A 55 0.77 -1.22 -7.04
CA PHE A 55 0.80 0.18 -6.62
C PHE A 55 1.81 0.99 -7.43
N ALA A 56 2.18 0.54 -8.64
CA ALA A 56 3.23 1.19 -9.43
C ALA A 56 2.93 2.69 -9.64
N SER A 57 3.89 3.55 -9.31
CA SER A 57 3.77 5.02 -9.39
C SER A 57 2.59 5.62 -8.59
N ALA A 58 2.00 4.88 -7.65
CA ALA A 58 0.95 5.39 -6.78
C ALA A 58 1.52 6.32 -5.70
N ASP A 59 0.71 7.29 -5.25
CA ASP A 59 1.05 8.13 -4.09
C ASP A 59 0.42 7.52 -2.83
N LEU A 60 1.25 6.87 -2.02
CA LEU A 60 0.90 6.20 -0.77
C LEU A 60 1.41 7.00 0.44
N THR A 61 1.60 8.31 0.29
CA THR A 61 2.12 9.16 1.38
C THR A 61 1.23 9.04 2.62
N GLY A 62 1.83 8.59 3.73
CA GLY A 62 1.15 8.37 5.01
C GLY A 62 0.12 7.24 5.01
N ALA A 63 0.14 6.34 4.03
CA ALA A 63 -0.73 5.15 4.03
C ALA A 63 -0.31 4.16 5.12
N SER A 64 -1.27 3.41 5.65
CA SER A 64 -1.03 2.39 6.67
C SER A 64 -1.33 0.99 6.12
N PHE A 65 -0.40 0.07 6.32
CA PHE A 65 -0.46 -1.35 5.97
C PHE A 65 -0.21 -2.20 7.23
N THR A 66 -0.56 -1.70 8.41
CA THR A 66 -0.21 -2.32 9.68
C THR A 66 -0.84 -3.72 9.79
N GLY A 67 -0.02 -4.74 10.00
CA GLY A 67 -0.46 -6.14 10.04
C GLY A 67 -1.04 -6.68 8.72
N ALA A 68 -0.89 -5.96 7.60
CA ALA A 68 -1.38 -6.41 6.30
C ALA A 68 -0.57 -7.59 5.77
N LYS A 69 -1.20 -8.44 4.95
CA LYS A 69 -0.53 -9.52 4.22
C LYS A 69 -0.40 -9.13 2.75
N LEU A 70 0.83 -8.92 2.28
CA LEU A 70 1.17 -8.51 0.93
C LEU A 70 1.81 -9.70 0.20
N ILE A 71 1.13 -10.23 -0.81
CA ILE A 71 1.56 -11.39 -1.60
C ILE A 71 1.69 -10.97 -3.07
N ASN A 72 2.89 -11.03 -3.63
CA ASN A 72 3.15 -10.62 -5.02
C ASN A 72 2.62 -9.20 -5.33
N VAL A 73 2.85 -8.28 -4.39
CA VAL A 73 2.51 -6.85 -4.52
C VAL A 73 3.70 -6.06 -5.02
N THR A 74 3.48 -5.11 -5.95
CA THR A 74 4.53 -4.25 -6.52
C THR A 74 4.39 -2.79 -6.09
N PHE A 75 5.52 -2.14 -5.78
CA PHE A 75 5.60 -0.73 -5.39
C PHE A 75 6.53 0.09 -6.30
N GLU A 76 6.76 -0.35 -7.54
CA GLU A 76 7.69 0.30 -8.47
C GLU A 76 7.38 1.80 -8.63
N ASN A 77 8.34 2.67 -8.28
CA ASN A 77 8.20 4.13 -8.27
C ASN A 77 7.06 4.68 -7.39
N ALA A 78 6.47 3.87 -6.50
CA ALA A 78 5.43 4.32 -5.59
C ALA A 78 6.01 5.24 -4.52
N VAL A 79 5.29 6.28 -4.13
CA VAL A 79 5.71 7.19 -3.05
C VAL A 79 5.24 6.64 -1.71
N LEU A 80 6.16 6.13 -0.90
CA LEU A 80 5.89 5.50 0.40
C LEU A 80 6.25 6.40 1.58
N LYS A 81 6.37 7.72 1.35
CA LYS A 81 6.77 8.67 2.38
C LYS A 81 5.84 8.61 3.59
N ALA A 82 6.39 8.44 4.79
CA ALA A 82 5.64 8.29 6.04
C ALA A 82 4.64 7.12 6.05
N ALA A 83 4.72 6.17 5.11
CA ALA A 83 3.89 4.98 5.13
C ALA A 83 4.34 4.03 6.26
N VAL A 84 3.40 3.22 6.75
CA VAL A 84 3.61 2.29 7.88
C VAL A 84 3.32 0.87 7.43
N PHE A 85 4.29 -0.02 7.62
CA PHE A 85 4.20 -1.46 7.34
C PHE A 85 4.51 -2.30 8.60
N GLU A 86 4.36 -1.73 9.79
CA GLU A 86 4.55 -2.45 11.07
C GLU A 86 3.74 -3.76 11.06
N ASP A 87 4.36 -4.86 11.49
CA ASP A 87 3.79 -6.21 11.49
C ASP A 87 3.29 -6.75 10.13
N ALA A 88 3.52 -6.04 9.02
CA ALA A 88 3.08 -6.50 7.71
C ALA A 88 3.89 -7.70 7.24
N ILE A 89 3.22 -8.67 6.62
CA ILE A 89 3.86 -9.88 6.10
C ILE A 89 4.07 -9.70 4.60
N LEU A 90 5.33 -9.67 4.16
CA LEU A 90 5.72 -9.56 2.76
C LEU A 90 6.10 -10.94 2.20
N ILE A 91 5.43 -11.38 1.13
CA ILE A 91 5.72 -12.62 0.43
C ILE A 91 5.82 -12.30 -1.05
N ASP A 92 6.98 -12.51 -1.66
CA ASP A 92 7.25 -12.15 -3.05
C ASP A 92 6.94 -10.67 -3.36
N THR A 93 7.16 -9.80 -2.37
CA THR A 93 6.95 -8.35 -2.47
C THR A 93 8.26 -7.62 -2.21
N ASP A 94 8.62 -6.76 -3.14
CA ASP A 94 9.81 -5.90 -3.05
C ASP A 94 9.37 -4.46 -2.75
N LEU A 95 9.65 -4.00 -1.54
CA LEU A 95 9.41 -2.60 -1.19
C LEU A 95 10.48 -1.70 -1.83
N ASP A 96 11.71 -2.19 -2.07
CA ASP A 96 12.89 -1.36 -2.42
C ASP A 96 12.78 -0.70 -3.81
N ALA A 97 11.80 -1.13 -4.60
CA ALA A 97 11.40 -0.49 -5.84
C ALA A 97 10.61 0.83 -5.63
N GLY A 98 10.20 1.14 -4.39
CA GLY A 98 9.49 2.36 -4.02
C GLY A 98 10.41 3.51 -3.58
N ILE A 99 9.82 4.69 -3.44
CA ILE A 99 10.48 5.91 -2.98
C ILE A 99 10.13 6.13 -1.50
N TYR A 100 11.11 6.00 -0.61
CA TYR A 100 10.89 6.04 0.84
C TYR A 100 11.46 7.27 1.51
N CYS A 101 10.71 7.83 2.46
CA CYS A 101 11.24 8.82 3.40
C CYS A 101 10.38 8.78 4.67
N ASN A 102 11.00 8.56 5.83
CA ASN A 102 10.30 8.32 7.10
C ASN A 102 9.31 7.13 7.07
N THR A 103 9.56 6.13 6.23
CA THR A 103 8.73 4.92 6.12
C THR A 103 9.08 3.93 7.24
N GLN A 104 8.07 3.31 7.84
CA GLN A 104 8.26 2.25 8.83
C GLN A 104 8.08 0.91 8.11
N VAL A 105 9.13 0.10 8.04
CA VAL A 105 9.12 -1.23 7.39
C VAL A 105 8.73 -2.33 8.41
N PRO A 106 8.40 -3.56 7.97
CA PRO A 106 7.87 -4.59 8.87
C PRO A 106 8.81 -5.15 9.94
N ASP A 107 10.11 -4.91 9.81
CA ASP A 107 11.09 -5.22 10.85
C ASP A 107 11.47 -3.90 11.56
N GLU A 108 11.76 -3.95 12.87
CA GLU A 108 12.08 -2.79 13.72
C GLU A 108 13.33 -1.99 13.23
N THR A 109 14.00 -2.48 12.20
CA THR A 109 15.07 -1.76 11.52
C THR A 109 14.49 -0.61 10.71
N MET A 110 14.43 0.56 11.33
CA MET A 110 14.26 1.85 10.66
C MET A 110 15.21 1.96 9.45
N VAL A 111 14.69 1.76 8.23
CA VAL A 111 15.43 2.06 7.00
C VAL A 111 15.19 3.54 6.70
N SER A 112 15.95 4.41 7.35
CA SER A 112 16.08 5.80 6.89
C SER A 112 17.20 5.85 5.86
N THR A 113 16.87 6.13 4.60
CA THR A 113 17.65 6.85 3.58
C THR A 113 16.89 6.64 2.28
N GLU A 114 16.08 7.57 1.79
CA GLU A 114 16.52 8.69 0.96
C GLU A 114 15.47 9.81 1.01
N CYS A 115 15.77 10.93 1.70
CA CYS A 115 14.89 12.10 1.76
C CYS A 115 15.39 13.25 0.86
N ASP A 116 16.04 12.94 -0.26
CA ASP A 116 16.60 13.94 -1.20
C ASP A 116 15.74 14.10 -2.47
#